data_AF-A0A1X6P0P2-F1
#
_entry.id   AF-A0A1X6P0P2-F1
#
_cell.length_a   1.000
_cell.length_b   1.000
_cell.length_c   1.000
_cell.angle_alpha   90.00
_cell.angle_beta   90.00
_cell.angle_gamma   90.00
#
_symmetry.space_group_name_H-M   'P 1'
#
loop_
_entity.id
_entity.type
_entity.pdbx_description
1 polymer ?
#
loop_
_entity_poly.entity_id
_entity_poly.type
_entity_poly.pdbx_seq_one_letter_code
_entity_poly.pdbx_strand_id
1 'polypeptide(L)'
;MRCRPAPPLPVRTAPTARFRRGLPPSPELYPTAWEVPPLRNIHWGLLDMATLRGKVLWVINVASEDDESDAKYAHMVQMHDTYGKAGLEILAFPCNWYGQKEPGDNEDIAANVKAKYGVRFHMMSKGDIEENPLFGMGLDAFPLPPDVVWNFHGSFLFSREGICVARFGLTEGEEAVEAAIKELVEREEGAGSPLLTPKKAKSTEAAEPELPAVVIETVEEEDMTRAEDDWGPEEEE
;
A
#
# COMPACT_ATOMS: atom_id res chain seq x y z
N MET A 1 -11.80 47.13 35.82
CA MET A 1 -11.88 46.15 34.72
C MET A 1 -11.01 44.95 35.07
N ARG A 2 -11.60 43.84 35.55
CA ARG A 2 -10.89 42.59 35.80
C ARG A 2 -11.06 41.70 34.57
N CYS A 3 -10.00 41.47 33.81
CA CYS A 3 -10.01 40.49 32.72
C CYS A 3 -10.07 39.07 33.33
N ARG A 4 -11.05 38.27 32.90
CA ARG A 4 -11.13 36.84 33.26
C ARG A 4 -10.02 36.07 32.51
N PRO A 5 -9.38 35.06 33.14
CA PRO A 5 -8.44 34.20 32.44
C PRO A 5 -9.20 33.27 31.47
N ALA A 6 -8.61 33.05 30.30
CA ALA A 6 -9.14 32.15 29.29
C ALA A 6 -9.14 30.68 29.78
N PRO A 7 -10.11 29.85 29.37
CA PRO A 7 -10.13 28.44 29.74
C PRO A 7 -8.98 27.67 29.09
N PRO A 8 -8.42 26.64 29.75
CA PRO A 8 -7.34 25.84 29.20
C PRO A 8 -7.83 25.01 28.00
N LEU A 9 -7.01 24.98 26.94
CA LEU A 9 -7.26 24.16 25.76
C LEU A 9 -7.19 22.66 26.11
N PRO A 10 -7.97 21.80 25.44
CA PRO A 10 -7.95 20.37 25.71
C PRO A 10 -6.59 19.77 25.39
N VAL A 11 -6.03 19.06 26.37
CA VAL A 11 -4.80 18.28 26.21
C VAL A 11 -5.12 17.09 25.31
N ARG A 12 -4.78 17.22 24.02
CA ARG A 12 -4.68 16.06 23.13
C ARG A 12 -3.52 15.20 23.65
N THR A 13 -3.84 14.08 24.30
CA THR A 13 -2.87 13.03 24.52
C THR A 13 -2.46 12.50 23.14
N ALA A 14 -1.21 12.77 22.77
CA ALA A 14 -0.63 12.23 21.56
C ALA A 14 -0.55 10.69 21.71
N PRO A 15 -1.06 9.89 20.77
CA PRO A 15 -0.59 8.52 20.65
C PRO A 15 0.91 8.62 20.34
N THR A 16 1.70 7.95 21.16
CA THR A 16 3.16 7.95 21.19
C THR A 16 3.72 7.71 19.80
N ALA A 17 4.17 8.80 19.16
CA ALA A 17 4.95 8.76 17.94
C ALA A 17 6.26 8.02 18.24
N ARG A 18 6.32 6.74 17.88
CA ARG A 18 7.61 6.09 17.66
C ARG A 18 8.27 6.82 16.49
N PHE A 19 9.40 7.45 16.79
CA PHE A 19 10.36 8.07 15.88
C PHE A 19 10.38 7.39 14.47
N ARG A 20 9.62 7.91 13.50
CA ARG A 20 9.95 7.77 12.07
C ARG A 20 10.86 8.95 11.74
N ARG A 21 12.17 8.74 11.89
CA ARG A 21 13.17 9.75 11.58
C ARG A 21 13.30 9.83 10.05
N GLY A 22 12.69 10.85 9.43
CA GLY A 22 13.09 11.33 8.10
C GLY A 22 12.53 10.61 6.87
N LEU A 23 11.34 10.02 6.93
CA LEU A 23 10.73 9.48 5.72
C LEU A 23 10.37 10.65 4.76
N PRO A 24 10.88 10.68 3.50
CA PRO A 24 10.41 11.62 2.51
C PRO A 24 8.89 11.47 2.32
N PRO A 25 8.19 12.50 1.81
CA PRO A 25 6.78 12.35 1.48
C PRO A 25 6.64 11.13 0.56
N SER A 26 5.64 10.28 0.87
CA SER A 26 5.21 9.20 -0.02
C SER A 26 5.22 9.73 -1.46
N PRO A 27 5.78 8.99 -2.43
CA PRO A 27 5.82 9.42 -3.81
C PRO A 27 4.44 9.91 -4.25
N GLU A 28 4.39 10.94 -5.11
CA GLU A 28 3.13 11.40 -5.70
C GLU A 28 2.35 10.18 -6.19
N LEU A 29 1.14 9.98 -5.68
CA LEU A 29 0.35 8.80 -6.03
C LEU A 29 -0.23 9.00 -7.42
N TYR A 30 0.29 8.22 -8.37
CA TYR A 30 -0.16 8.24 -9.75
C TYR A 30 -1.45 7.43 -9.90
N PRO A 31 -2.42 7.87 -10.72
CA PRO A 31 -3.63 7.11 -10.99
C PRO A 31 -3.35 5.73 -11.61
N THR A 32 -2.30 5.65 -12.45
CA THR A 32 -1.87 4.43 -13.12
C THR A 32 -0.36 4.33 -13.16
N ALA A 33 0.15 3.09 -13.21
CA ALA A 33 1.58 2.81 -13.36
C ALA A 33 2.17 3.44 -14.64
N TRP A 34 1.36 3.77 -15.63
CA TRP A 34 1.77 4.36 -16.90
C TRP A 34 2.09 5.86 -16.81
N GLU A 35 1.63 6.53 -15.75
CA GLU A 35 1.88 7.94 -15.49
C GLU A 35 3.10 8.14 -14.59
N VAL A 36 3.63 7.06 -14.03
CA VAL A 36 4.87 7.07 -13.26
C VAL A 36 6.02 7.57 -14.14
N PRO A 37 6.81 8.55 -13.68
CA PRO A 37 7.98 9.04 -14.41
C PRO A 37 8.96 7.90 -14.74
N PRO A 38 9.75 8.04 -15.81
CA PRO A 38 10.69 7.01 -16.20
C PRO A 38 11.60 6.58 -15.04
N LEU A 39 11.65 5.28 -14.78
CA LEU A 39 12.45 4.70 -13.71
C LEU A 39 13.82 4.28 -14.24
N ARG A 40 14.84 4.27 -13.37
CA ARG A 40 16.17 3.80 -13.77
C ARG A 40 16.26 2.29 -13.72
N ASN A 41 16.74 1.69 -14.80
CA ASN A 41 17.11 0.28 -14.81
C ASN A 41 18.48 0.07 -14.14
N ILE A 42 18.88 -1.19 -13.96
CA ILE A 42 20.13 -1.57 -13.31
C ILE A 42 21.39 -1.07 -14.06
N HIS A 43 21.26 -0.63 -15.32
CA HIS A 43 22.35 -0.03 -16.08
C HIS A 43 22.22 1.49 -16.21
N TRP A 44 21.47 2.12 -15.31
CA TRP A 44 21.20 3.57 -15.25
C TRP A 44 20.42 4.15 -16.44
N GLY A 45 19.97 3.30 -17.37
CA GLY A 45 19.09 3.67 -18.47
C GLY A 45 17.67 3.95 -17.96
N LEU A 46 16.94 4.81 -18.66
CA LEU A 46 15.55 5.12 -18.31
C LEU A 46 14.59 4.13 -18.97
N LEU A 47 13.73 3.52 -18.15
CA LEU A 47 12.57 2.74 -18.57
C LEU A 47 11.34 3.64 -18.47
N ASP A 48 10.82 4.04 -19.63
CA ASP A 48 9.55 4.76 -19.70
C ASP A 48 8.38 3.80 -19.44
N MET A 49 7.67 4.01 -18.34
CA MET A 49 6.57 3.16 -17.91
C MET A 49 5.43 3.13 -18.94
N ALA A 50 5.24 4.20 -19.71
CA ALA A 50 4.23 4.24 -20.76
C ALA A 50 4.47 3.18 -21.86
N THR A 51 5.73 2.73 -22.06
CA THR A 51 6.08 1.68 -23.03
C THR A 51 5.60 0.29 -22.61
N LEU A 52 5.28 0.11 -21.33
CA LEU A 52 4.77 -1.12 -20.77
C LEU A 52 3.23 -1.15 -20.71
N ARG A 53 2.56 -0.10 -21.20
CA ARG A 53 1.09 0.00 -21.22
C ARG A 53 0.48 -1.21 -21.93
N GLY A 54 -0.60 -1.74 -21.34
CA GLY A 54 -1.29 -2.93 -21.85
C GLY A 54 -0.66 -4.25 -21.40
N LYS A 55 0.48 -4.23 -20.69
CA LYS A 55 1.08 -5.40 -20.06
C LYS A 55 0.60 -5.56 -18.62
N VAL A 56 0.61 -6.80 -18.13
CA VAL A 56 0.50 -7.10 -16.70
C VAL A 56 1.87 -6.88 -16.08
N LEU A 57 1.97 -6.04 -15.04
CA LEU A 57 3.25 -5.79 -14.38
C LEU A 57 3.32 -6.49 -13.03
N TRP A 58 4.38 -7.25 -12.81
CA TRP A 58 4.73 -7.76 -11.50
C TRP A 58 5.92 -6.97 -10.94
N VAL A 59 5.66 -6.19 -9.90
CA VAL A 59 6.64 -5.35 -9.20
C VAL A 59 7.06 -6.07 -7.92
N ILE A 60 8.37 -6.28 -7.72
CA ILE A 60 8.87 -7.02 -6.56
C ILE A 60 10.21 -6.48 -6.06
N ASN A 61 10.38 -6.35 -4.74
CA ASN A 61 11.68 -6.07 -4.14
C ASN A 61 12.51 -7.35 -4.02
N VAL A 62 13.78 -7.29 -4.39
CA VAL A 62 14.67 -8.46 -4.45
C VAL A 62 15.96 -8.24 -3.68
N ALA A 63 16.57 -9.36 -3.29
CA ALA A 63 17.93 -9.44 -2.79
C ALA A 63 18.57 -10.75 -3.29
N SER A 64 19.89 -10.80 -3.32
CA SER A 64 20.72 -11.83 -3.95
C SER A 64 21.40 -12.72 -2.90
N GLU A 65 21.55 -12.24 -1.67
CA GLU A 65 22.16 -12.96 -0.54
C GLU A 65 21.13 -13.33 0.55
N ASP A 66 19.84 -13.26 0.24
CA ASP A 66 18.78 -13.76 1.10
C ASP A 66 18.62 -15.28 0.96
N ASP A 67 18.24 -15.96 2.03
CA ASP A 67 18.11 -17.42 2.04
C ASP A 67 17.02 -17.92 1.07
N GLU A 68 16.03 -17.08 0.76
CA GLU A 68 14.96 -17.40 -0.22
C GLU A 68 15.34 -17.06 -1.67
N SER A 69 16.46 -16.38 -1.91
CA SER A 69 16.80 -15.82 -3.24
C SER A 69 16.76 -16.87 -4.35
N ASP A 70 17.33 -18.06 -4.10
CA ASP A 70 17.43 -19.11 -5.11
C ASP A 70 16.05 -19.60 -5.57
N ALA A 71 15.13 -19.82 -4.62
CA ALA A 71 13.77 -20.24 -4.93
C ALA A 71 13.00 -19.12 -5.64
N LYS A 72 13.08 -17.88 -5.12
CA LYS A 72 12.35 -16.73 -5.66
C LYS A 72 12.77 -16.37 -7.06
N TYR A 73 14.08 -16.28 -7.34
CA TYR A 73 14.55 -16.01 -8.70
C TYR A 73 14.19 -17.13 -9.67
N ALA A 74 14.27 -18.40 -9.26
CA ALA A 74 13.85 -19.51 -10.10
C ALA A 74 12.35 -19.41 -10.47
N HIS A 75 11.49 -19.10 -9.50
CA HIS A 75 10.07 -18.89 -9.73
C HIS A 75 9.81 -17.68 -10.64
N MET A 76 10.50 -16.55 -10.44
CA MET A 76 10.37 -15.37 -11.31
C MET A 76 10.79 -15.66 -12.74
N VAL A 77 11.89 -16.39 -12.94
CA VAL A 77 12.34 -16.83 -14.28
C VAL A 77 11.29 -17.73 -14.92
N GLN A 78 10.72 -18.68 -14.17
CA GLN A 78 9.63 -19.53 -14.67
C GLN A 78 8.40 -18.71 -15.10
N MET A 79 7.99 -17.74 -14.29
CA MET A 79 6.85 -16.87 -14.61
C MET A 79 7.10 -16.04 -15.87
N HIS A 80 8.29 -15.43 -15.98
CA HIS A 80 8.69 -14.69 -17.17
C HIS A 80 8.71 -15.59 -18.42
N ASP A 81 9.25 -16.80 -18.30
CA ASP A 81 9.39 -17.73 -19.42
C ASP A 81 8.03 -18.26 -19.90
N THR A 82 7.11 -18.46 -18.97
CA THR A 82 5.76 -18.97 -19.23
C THR A 82 4.83 -17.88 -19.77
N TYR A 83 4.78 -16.74 -19.08
CA TYR A 83 3.76 -15.70 -19.32
C TYR A 83 4.29 -14.42 -19.97
N GLY A 84 5.61 -14.26 -20.13
CA GLY A 84 6.21 -13.05 -20.73
C GLY A 84 5.71 -12.79 -22.15
N LYS A 85 5.54 -13.84 -22.96
CA LYS A 85 4.96 -13.73 -24.31
C LYS A 85 3.47 -13.40 -24.32
N ALA A 86 2.75 -13.69 -23.23
CA ALA A 86 1.34 -13.38 -23.05
C ALA A 86 1.13 -11.94 -22.52
N GLY A 87 2.21 -11.20 -22.26
CA GLY A 87 2.17 -9.81 -21.82
C GLY A 87 2.44 -9.62 -20.33
N LEU A 88 3.06 -10.58 -19.64
CA LEU A 88 3.66 -10.33 -18.32
C LEU A 88 4.99 -9.58 -18.47
N GLU A 89 5.20 -8.56 -17.65
CA GLU A 89 6.49 -7.91 -17.45
C GLU A 89 6.83 -7.95 -15.95
N ILE A 90 8.07 -8.31 -15.61
CA ILE A 90 8.55 -8.32 -14.22
C ILE A 90 9.53 -7.16 -14.02
N LEU A 91 9.28 -6.33 -13.01
CA LEU A 91 10.16 -5.26 -12.56
C LEU A 91 10.72 -5.63 -11.18
N ALA A 92 11.98 -6.08 -11.15
CA ALA A 92 12.67 -6.49 -9.94
C ALA A 92 13.53 -5.34 -9.41
N PHE A 93 13.29 -4.94 -8.16
CA PHE A 93 13.96 -3.81 -7.50
C PHE A 93 14.93 -4.29 -6.42
N PRO A 94 16.24 -4.31 -6.67
CA PRO A 94 17.23 -4.63 -5.65
C PRO A 94 17.14 -3.64 -4.49
N CYS A 95 17.11 -4.13 -3.25
CA CYS A 95 17.03 -3.28 -2.06
C CYS A 95 17.88 -3.84 -0.92
N ASN A 96 18.72 -2.99 -0.30
CA ASN A 96 19.67 -3.42 0.73
C ASN A 96 19.20 -3.12 2.17
N TRP A 97 17.96 -2.67 2.36
CA TRP A 97 17.46 -2.28 3.69
C TRP A 97 17.07 -3.48 4.56
N TYR A 98 16.74 -4.61 3.94
CA TYR A 98 16.27 -5.81 4.64
C TYR A 98 17.42 -6.78 4.89
N GLY A 99 17.98 -6.70 6.09
CA GLY A 99 19.07 -7.59 6.52
C GLY A 99 20.40 -7.41 5.78
N GLN A 100 20.56 -6.30 5.04
CA GLN A 100 21.72 -6.00 4.20
C GLN A 100 22.10 -7.14 3.22
N LYS A 101 21.07 -7.78 2.64
CA LYS A 101 21.21 -8.92 1.73
C LYS A 101 21.45 -8.54 0.25
N GLU A 102 21.65 -7.26 -0.04
CA GLU A 102 21.96 -6.74 -1.38
C GLU A 102 23.13 -5.73 -1.36
N PRO A 103 24.31 -6.15 -0.86
CA PRO A 103 25.43 -5.24 -0.62
C PRO A 103 26.09 -4.72 -1.90
N GLY A 104 26.15 -5.53 -2.96
CA GLY A 104 26.82 -5.21 -4.23
C GLY A 104 26.23 -3.99 -4.94
N ASP A 105 26.99 -3.33 -5.81
CA ASP A 105 26.46 -2.24 -6.64
C ASP A 105 25.60 -2.78 -7.80
N ASN A 106 25.04 -1.88 -8.61
CA ASN A 106 24.14 -2.27 -9.69
C ASN A 106 24.83 -3.18 -10.71
N GLU A 107 26.08 -2.90 -11.04
CA GLU A 107 26.90 -3.64 -11.98
C GLU A 107 27.18 -5.07 -11.46
N ASP A 108 27.58 -5.20 -10.21
CA ASP A 108 27.81 -6.49 -9.54
C ASP A 108 26.53 -7.32 -9.43
N ILE A 109 25.42 -6.69 -9.02
CA ILE A 109 24.10 -7.35 -8.92
C ILE A 109 23.70 -7.88 -10.29
N ALA A 110 23.73 -7.03 -11.33
CA ALA A 110 23.36 -7.42 -12.69
C ALA A 110 24.19 -8.60 -13.20
N ALA A 111 25.50 -8.59 -12.94
CA ALA A 111 26.38 -9.69 -13.34
C ALA A 111 26.06 -10.98 -12.57
N ASN A 112 25.87 -10.90 -11.25
CA ASN A 112 25.61 -12.05 -10.40
C ASN A 112 24.27 -12.70 -10.74
N VAL A 113 23.17 -11.95 -10.70
CA VAL A 113 21.83 -12.51 -10.95
C VAL A 113 21.69 -13.09 -12.36
N LYS A 114 22.36 -12.47 -13.34
CA LYS A 114 22.40 -12.99 -14.71
C LYS A 114 23.22 -14.28 -14.80
N ALA A 115 24.40 -14.33 -14.19
CA ALA A 115 25.26 -15.51 -14.22
C ALA A 115 24.64 -16.69 -13.46
N LYS A 116 23.98 -16.42 -12.33
CA LYS A 116 23.43 -17.43 -11.42
C LYS A 116 22.05 -17.92 -11.85
N TYR A 117 21.15 -17.03 -12.24
CA TYR A 117 19.74 -17.36 -12.50
C TYR A 117 19.32 -17.17 -13.97
N GLY A 118 20.14 -16.51 -14.79
CA GLY A 118 19.80 -16.26 -16.19
C GLY A 118 18.63 -15.28 -16.36
N VAL A 119 18.51 -14.29 -15.46
CA VAL A 119 17.43 -13.28 -15.49
C VAL A 119 17.33 -12.60 -16.87
N ARG A 120 16.09 -12.52 -17.40
CA ARG A 120 15.75 -11.88 -18.69
C ARG A 120 14.67 -10.81 -18.60
N PHE A 121 14.14 -10.57 -17.41
CA PHE A 121 13.19 -9.49 -17.13
C PHE A 121 13.92 -8.22 -16.66
N HIS A 122 13.17 -7.14 -16.43
CA HIS A 122 13.76 -5.86 -16.04
C HIS A 122 14.28 -5.87 -14.60
N MET A 123 15.60 -5.83 -14.48
CA MET A 123 16.27 -5.46 -13.24
C MET A 123 16.35 -3.93 -13.17
N MET A 124 15.83 -3.38 -12.08
CA MET A 124 15.79 -1.95 -11.81
C MET A 124 17.02 -1.51 -11.03
N SER A 125 17.30 -0.21 -11.00
CA SER A 125 18.42 0.30 -10.19
C SER A 125 18.17 0.01 -8.72
N LYS A 126 19.19 -0.44 -8.00
CA LYS A 126 19.15 -0.58 -6.54
C LYS A 126 18.75 0.73 -5.91
N GLY A 127 17.83 0.68 -4.96
CA GLY A 127 17.33 1.86 -4.29
C GLY A 127 16.48 1.54 -3.08
N ASP A 128 15.96 2.60 -2.48
CA ASP A 128 14.90 2.51 -1.50
C ASP A 128 13.55 2.27 -2.21
N ILE A 129 12.80 1.31 -1.71
CA ILE A 129 11.46 1.00 -2.22
C ILE A 129 10.40 1.96 -1.66
N GLU A 130 10.62 2.61 -0.51
CA GLU A 130 9.69 3.60 0.04
C GLU A 130 9.67 4.89 -0.80
N GLU A 131 10.78 5.21 -1.47
CA GLU A 131 10.86 6.28 -2.47
C GLU A 131 10.30 5.90 -3.85
N ASN A 132 9.93 4.63 -4.05
CA ASN A 132 9.48 4.15 -5.35
C ASN A 132 7.95 4.31 -5.54
N PRO A 133 7.49 5.02 -6.58
CA PRO A 133 6.07 5.28 -6.80
C PRO A 133 5.22 4.02 -6.99
N LEU A 134 5.76 2.95 -7.58
CA LEU A 134 5.02 1.70 -7.78
C LEU A 134 4.75 0.99 -6.45
N PHE A 135 5.73 0.99 -5.54
CA PHE A 135 5.53 0.44 -4.19
C PHE A 135 4.56 1.31 -3.39
N GLY A 136 4.65 2.64 -3.51
CA GLY A 136 3.68 3.56 -2.91
C GLY A 136 2.24 3.30 -3.38
N MET A 137 2.03 3.16 -4.69
CA MET A 137 0.73 2.80 -5.26
C MET A 137 0.22 1.44 -4.75
N GLY A 138 1.11 0.45 -4.65
CA GLY A 138 0.77 -0.87 -4.14
C GLY A 138 0.37 -0.85 -2.67
N LEU A 139 1.10 -0.11 -1.84
CA LEU A 139 0.80 0.08 -0.42
C LEU A 139 -0.50 0.88 -0.20
N ASP A 140 -0.81 1.85 -1.06
CA ASP A 140 -2.07 2.60 -0.99
C ASP A 140 -3.28 1.72 -1.37
N ALA A 141 -3.16 0.95 -2.47
CA ALA A 141 -4.20 0.04 -2.92
C ALA A 141 -4.42 -1.14 -1.94
N PHE A 142 -3.35 -1.63 -1.32
CA PHE A 142 -3.35 -2.75 -0.38
C PHE A 142 -2.62 -2.37 0.93
N PRO A 143 -3.27 -1.62 1.84
CA PRO A 143 -2.63 -1.01 3.01
C PRO A 143 -2.26 -1.98 4.13
N LEU A 144 -2.58 -3.26 4.00
CA LEU A 144 -2.27 -4.28 4.99
C LEU A 144 -1.39 -5.38 4.38
N PRO A 145 -0.25 -5.74 5.01
CA PRO A 145 0.37 -5.06 6.16
C PRO A 145 0.94 -3.66 5.80
N PRO A 146 1.04 -2.70 6.73
CA PRO A 146 1.34 -1.31 6.39
C PRO A 146 2.73 -1.09 5.77
N ASP A 147 3.70 -1.94 6.13
CA ASP A 147 5.08 -1.80 5.68
C ASP A 147 5.53 -3.07 4.95
N VAL A 148 6.49 -2.94 4.04
CA VAL A 148 7.26 -4.07 3.51
C VAL A 148 8.35 -4.39 4.52
N VAL A 149 8.32 -5.60 5.09
CA VAL A 149 9.15 -5.97 6.24
C VAL A 149 10.38 -6.82 5.87
N TRP A 150 10.45 -7.35 4.65
CA TRP A 150 11.54 -8.22 4.20
C TRP A 150 11.73 -8.23 2.68
N ASN A 151 12.79 -8.91 2.23
CA ASN A 151 13.02 -9.23 0.82
C ASN A 151 11.86 -10.05 0.24
N PHE A 152 11.48 -9.80 -1.00
CA PHE A 152 10.38 -10.48 -1.71
C PHE A 152 8.97 -10.30 -1.13
N HIS A 153 8.78 -9.53 -0.04
CA HIS A 153 7.47 -9.29 0.56
C HIS A 153 6.75 -8.04 0.01
N GLY A 154 7.47 -7.16 -0.67
CA GLY A 154 6.92 -6.05 -1.43
C GLY A 154 6.60 -6.51 -2.84
N SER A 155 5.61 -7.39 -2.98
CA SER A 155 5.23 -8.01 -4.24
C SER A 155 3.83 -7.52 -4.63
N PHE A 156 3.74 -6.84 -5.77
CA PHE A 156 2.53 -6.17 -6.25
C PHE A 156 2.28 -6.50 -7.71
N LEU A 157 1.01 -6.73 -8.05
CA LEU A 157 0.59 -7.05 -9.41
C LEU A 157 -0.29 -5.91 -9.94
N PHE A 158 0.04 -5.42 -11.13
CA PHE A 158 -0.69 -4.37 -11.82
C PHE A 158 -1.34 -4.93 -13.08
N SER A 159 -2.59 -4.53 -13.31
CA SER A 159 -3.35 -4.90 -14.50
C SER A 159 -2.83 -4.21 -15.77
N ARG A 160 -3.39 -4.57 -16.93
CA ARG A 160 -3.10 -3.94 -18.23
C ARG A 160 -3.44 -2.45 -18.27
N GLU A 161 -4.33 -2.01 -17.39
CA GLU A 161 -4.70 -0.61 -17.17
C GLU A 161 -3.74 0.12 -16.23
N GLY A 162 -2.76 -0.57 -15.64
CA GLY A 162 -1.75 0.02 -14.76
C GLY A 162 -2.25 0.24 -13.34
N ILE A 163 -3.33 -0.44 -12.95
CA ILE A 163 -3.92 -0.37 -11.61
C ILE A 163 -3.37 -1.53 -10.78
N CYS A 164 -2.95 -1.28 -9.53
CA CYS A 164 -2.54 -2.35 -8.63
C CYS A 164 -3.76 -3.20 -8.25
N VAL A 165 -3.69 -4.50 -8.54
CA VAL A 165 -4.82 -5.44 -8.36
C VAL A 165 -4.55 -6.57 -7.40
N ALA A 166 -3.30 -6.80 -7.01
CA ALA A 166 -2.97 -7.72 -5.94
C ALA A 166 -1.70 -7.31 -5.20
N ARG A 167 -1.60 -7.74 -3.95
CA ARG A 167 -0.39 -7.72 -3.14
C ARG A 167 -0.15 -9.12 -2.58
N PHE A 168 1.10 -9.55 -2.58
CA PHE A 168 1.54 -10.81 -1.97
C PHE A 168 2.55 -10.52 -0.87
N GLY A 169 2.47 -11.26 0.23
CA GLY A 169 3.38 -11.16 1.36
C GLY A 169 3.78 -12.54 1.87
N LEU A 170 3.93 -12.65 3.19
CA LEU A 170 4.36 -13.86 3.90
C LEU A 170 3.38 -15.03 3.81
N THR A 171 2.09 -14.74 3.59
CA THR A 171 1.03 -15.74 3.69
C THR A 171 0.68 -16.38 2.37
N GLU A 172 1.06 -15.75 1.25
CA GLU A 172 0.76 -16.21 -0.09
C GLU A 172 1.94 -17.01 -0.64
N GLY A 173 1.66 -18.25 -1.06
CA GLY A 173 2.64 -19.09 -1.76
C GLY A 173 2.81 -18.68 -3.22
N GLU A 174 3.85 -19.25 -3.85
CA GLU A 174 4.17 -19.03 -5.26
C GLU A 174 3.02 -19.42 -6.20
N GLU A 175 2.27 -20.47 -5.87
CA GLU A 175 1.06 -20.89 -6.60
C GLU A 175 -0.01 -19.80 -6.66
N ALA A 176 -0.16 -19.00 -5.60
CA ALA A 176 -1.14 -17.91 -5.56
C ALA A 176 -0.72 -16.76 -6.47
N VAL A 177 0.58 -16.48 -6.54
CA VAL A 177 1.16 -15.49 -7.46
C VAL A 177 0.95 -15.94 -8.91
N GLU A 178 1.29 -17.19 -9.22
CA GLU A 178 1.09 -17.76 -10.55
C GLU A 178 -0.39 -17.71 -10.97
N ALA A 179 -1.31 -18.13 -10.10
CA ALA A 179 -2.73 -18.10 -10.40
C ALA A 179 -3.23 -16.69 -10.74
N ALA A 180 -2.81 -15.69 -9.97
CA ALA A 180 -3.19 -14.29 -10.21
C ALA A 180 -2.56 -13.74 -11.51
N ILE A 181 -1.28 -14.05 -11.78
CA ILE A 181 -0.62 -13.68 -13.04
C ILE A 181 -1.39 -14.28 -14.21
N LYS A 182 -1.63 -15.59 -14.16
CA LYS A 182 -2.33 -16.35 -15.20
C LYS A 182 -3.70 -15.74 -15.50
N GLU A 183 -4.48 -15.47 -14.46
CA GLU A 183 -5.80 -14.83 -14.59
C GLU A 183 -5.71 -13.50 -15.34
N LEU A 184 -4.76 -12.63 -15.01
CA LEU A 184 -4.63 -11.32 -15.65
C LEU A 184 -4.09 -11.40 -17.09
N VAL A 185 -3.18 -12.33 -17.39
CA VAL A 185 -2.64 -12.44 -18.75
C VAL A 185 -3.61 -13.11 -19.73
N GLU A 186 -4.40 -14.08 -19.27
CA GLU A 186 -5.41 -14.79 -20.08
C GLU A 186 -6.69 -13.97 -20.29
N ARG A 187 -6.84 -12.86 -19.57
CA ARG A 187 -7.99 -11.97 -19.67
C ARG A 187 -7.96 -11.13 -20.95
N GLU A 188 -9.11 -11.04 -21.63
CA GLU A 188 -9.26 -10.15 -22.78
C GLU A 188 -9.20 -8.67 -22.36
N GLU A 189 -8.49 -7.86 -23.16
CA GLU A 189 -8.37 -6.42 -22.96
C GLU A 189 -9.77 -5.77 -22.95
N GLY A 190 -10.09 -5.03 -21.89
CA GLY A 190 -11.37 -4.30 -21.77
C GLY A 190 -12.45 -4.96 -20.91
N ALA A 191 -12.22 -6.17 -20.39
CA ALA A 191 -13.00 -6.66 -19.27
C ALA A 191 -12.52 -5.91 -18.00
N GLY A 192 -13.30 -4.97 -17.45
CA GLY A 192 -12.85 -4.13 -16.31
C GLY A 192 -12.46 -4.92 -15.05
N SER A 193 -11.46 -4.47 -14.27
CA SER A 193 -10.84 -5.19 -13.13
C SER A 193 -11.81 -5.76 -12.08
N PRO A 194 -11.83 -7.09 -11.83
CA PRO A 194 -12.17 -7.61 -10.53
C PRO A 194 -10.89 -7.60 -9.70
N LEU A 195 -10.85 -6.71 -8.72
CA LEU A 195 -9.95 -6.89 -7.59
C LEU A 195 -10.40 -8.16 -6.86
N LEU A 196 -9.45 -9.01 -6.47
CA LEU A 196 -9.65 -9.87 -5.31
C LEU A 196 -10.17 -8.96 -4.19
N THR A 197 -11.43 -9.14 -3.79
CA THR A 197 -11.94 -8.46 -2.61
C THR A 197 -11.00 -8.79 -1.46
N PRO A 198 -10.51 -7.81 -0.68
CA PRO A 198 -9.75 -8.13 0.52
C PRO A 198 -10.60 -9.11 1.32
N LYS A 199 -10.06 -10.32 1.56
CA LYS A 199 -10.71 -11.29 2.45
C LYS A 199 -11.04 -10.52 3.71
N LYS A 200 -12.33 -10.33 4.00
CA LYS A 200 -12.78 -9.82 5.30
C LYS A 200 -11.99 -10.59 6.34
N ALA A 201 -11.18 -9.88 7.11
CA ALA A 201 -10.59 -10.44 8.31
C ALA A 201 -11.74 -11.10 9.07
N LYS A 202 -11.58 -12.38 9.41
CA LYS A 202 -12.51 -13.10 10.28
C LYS A 202 -12.72 -12.22 11.49
N SER A 203 -13.90 -11.62 11.59
CA SER A 203 -14.35 -10.95 12.80
C SER A 203 -14.43 -12.03 13.86
N THR A 204 -13.43 -12.06 14.75
CA THR A 204 -13.66 -12.61 16.07
C THR A 204 -14.73 -11.73 16.70
N GLU A 205 -15.89 -12.33 16.89
CA GLU A 205 -17.02 -11.84 17.66
C GLU A 205 -16.52 -11.33 19.01
N ALA A 206 -16.35 -10.01 19.10
CA ALA A 206 -16.21 -9.32 20.37
C ALA A 206 -17.64 -9.03 20.83
N ALA A 207 -18.07 -9.70 21.89
CA ALA A 207 -19.33 -9.45 22.57
C ALA A 207 -19.45 -7.95 22.88
N GLU A 208 -20.48 -7.31 22.33
CA GLU A 208 -20.90 -5.97 22.69
C GLU A 208 -21.36 -5.99 24.16
N PRO A 209 -20.87 -5.10 25.04
CA PRO A 209 -21.50 -4.90 26.33
C PRO A 209 -22.77 -4.07 26.14
N GLU A 210 -23.93 -4.67 26.41
CA GLU A 210 -25.22 -3.98 26.40
C GLU A 210 -25.24 -2.83 27.43
N LEU A 211 -25.48 -1.61 26.95
CA LEU A 211 -25.79 -0.45 27.77
C LEU A 211 -27.31 -0.43 28.04
N PRO A 212 -27.76 -0.21 29.29
CA PRO A 212 -29.19 -0.27 29.61
C PRO A 212 -29.96 0.89 28.98
N ALA A 213 -31.15 0.55 28.46
CA ALA A 213 -32.09 1.44 27.80
C ALA A 213 -32.55 2.59 28.70
N VAL A 214 -32.35 3.83 28.25
CA VAL A 214 -32.97 5.03 28.81
C VAL A 214 -34.35 5.17 28.19
N VAL A 215 -35.39 4.98 29.01
CA VAL A 215 -36.79 5.24 28.65
C VAL A 215 -37.00 6.75 28.61
N ILE A 216 -37.37 7.27 27.44
CA ILE A 216 -37.77 8.65 27.26
C ILE A 216 -39.29 8.68 27.41
N GLU A 217 -39.80 9.13 28.55
CA GLU A 217 -41.22 9.41 28.73
C GLU A 217 -41.58 10.69 27.97
N THR A 218 -42.53 10.56 27.04
CA THR A 218 -43.16 11.66 26.31
C THR A 218 -44.12 12.38 27.25
N VAL A 219 -43.87 13.66 27.52
CA VAL A 219 -44.81 14.54 28.23
C VAL A 219 -45.62 15.29 27.17
N GLU A 220 -46.94 15.13 27.25
CA GLU A 220 -47.91 15.73 26.34
C GLU A 220 -47.97 17.26 26.51
N GLU A 221 -48.16 17.96 25.39
CA GLU A 221 -48.39 19.40 25.32
C GLU A 221 -49.82 19.72 25.80
N GLU A 222 -49.95 20.48 26.88
CA GLU A 222 -51.18 21.20 27.20
C GLU A 222 -51.01 22.69 26.90
N ASP A 223 -51.89 23.10 25.99
CA ASP A 223 -52.34 24.43 25.63
C ASP A 223 -52.53 25.33 26.87
N MET A 224 -52.07 26.58 26.84
CA MET A 224 -52.82 27.73 27.34
C MET A 224 -52.08 29.05 27.12
N THR A 225 -52.75 29.87 26.34
CA THR A 225 -52.55 31.27 26.02
C THR A 225 -52.30 32.21 27.21
N ARG A 226 -51.64 33.33 26.88
CA ARG A 226 -52.01 34.72 27.25
C ARG A 226 -51.30 35.41 28.43
N ALA A 227 -50.99 36.68 28.16
CA ALA A 227 -50.77 37.83 29.05
C ALA A 227 -49.44 37.84 29.80
N GLU A 228 -48.51 38.72 29.40
CA GLU A 228 -48.45 40.16 29.70
C GLU A 228 -47.68 40.42 30.99
N ASP A 229 -46.61 41.18 30.77
CA ASP A 229 -46.11 42.27 31.60
C ASP A 229 -45.62 42.01 33.03
N ASP A 230 -44.47 42.66 33.24
CA ASP A 230 -44.17 43.52 34.39
C ASP A 230 -43.17 42.97 35.41
N TRP A 231 -42.44 43.92 36.01
CA TRP A 231 -41.51 43.84 37.14
C TRP A 231 -40.02 43.62 36.83
N GLY A 232 -39.35 44.74 36.54
CA GLY A 232 -38.68 45.53 37.60
C GLY A 232 -37.37 44.97 38.21
N PRO A 233 -36.31 45.79 38.36
CA PRO A 233 -34.99 45.35 38.81
C PRO A 233 -34.88 45.32 40.34
N GLU A 234 -34.14 44.37 40.90
CA GLU A 234 -33.70 44.41 42.30
C GLU A 234 -32.19 44.59 42.43
N GLU A 235 -31.89 45.38 43.45
CA GLU A 235 -30.68 46.10 43.75
C GLU A 235 -29.61 45.26 44.48
N GLU A 236 -28.43 45.87 44.51
CA GLU A 236 -27.28 45.54 45.35
C GLU A 236 -27.61 45.69 46.85
N GLU A 237 -27.11 44.75 47.67
CA GLU A 237 -26.34 45.01 48.89
C GLU A 237 -25.60 43.74 49.35
#